data_AF-A0A137PHU2-F1
#
_entry.id   AF-A0A137PHU2-F1
#
_cell.length_a   1.000
_cell.length_b   1.000
_cell.length_c   1.000
_cell.angle_alpha   90.00
_cell.angle_beta   90.00
_cell.angle_gamma   90.00
#
_symmetry.space_group_name_H-M   'P 1'
#
loop_
_entity.id
_entity.type
_entity.pdbx_description
1 polymer ?
#
loop_
_entity_poly.entity_id
_entity_poly.type
_entity_poly.pdbx_seq_one_letter_code
_entity_poly.pdbx_strand_id
1 'polypeptide(L)'
;MTNIILALTGSVASIKLKDLIKNLKSINDKINLILICTQNSKHFIQNEIVKTSEKVKLNGFELDIKWSCYEVPLFDDEIEWTSWNNRNDPVIHIELRKWADLILIAPLDANTLAKISNGICDNLLTSLIRAWDIKKPQLCAPAMNTFMYEHPHTAKHLKILEEELNFIVIPPKVKLLACGDYGIGAMEEPNIIGEKVKLMLNI
;
A
#
# COMPACT_ATOMS: atom_id res chain seq x y z
N MET A 1 1.65 18.88 -7.54
CA MET A 1 1.09 17.98 -6.52
C MET A 1 1.50 16.59 -6.92
N THR A 2 2.07 15.82 -6.00
CA THR A 2 2.43 14.42 -6.21
C THR A 2 1.36 13.56 -5.53
N ASN A 3 0.77 12.65 -6.28
CA ASN A 3 -0.28 11.76 -5.80
C ASN A 3 0.34 10.41 -5.43
N ILE A 4 0.28 10.04 -4.15
CA ILE A 4 0.81 8.78 -3.65
C ILE A 4 -0.33 7.93 -3.12
N ILE A 5 -0.35 6.67 -3.55
CA ILE A 5 -1.14 5.64 -2.88
C ILE A 5 -0.25 4.96 -1.83
N LEU A 6 -0.66 5.04 -0.57
CA LEU A 6 -0.10 4.22 0.51
C LEU A 6 -1.03 3.02 0.71
N ALA A 7 -0.52 1.81 0.52
CA ALA A 7 -1.26 0.57 0.69
C ALA A 7 -0.78 -0.22 1.92
N LEU A 8 -1.73 -0.70 2.72
CA LEU A 8 -1.48 -1.56 3.87
C LEU A 8 -2.02 -2.97 3.63
N THR A 9 -1.23 -3.96 4.00
CA THR A 9 -1.61 -5.38 3.97
C THR A 9 -1.64 -5.98 5.38
N GLY A 10 -2.00 -7.25 5.51
CA GLY A 10 -2.27 -7.96 6.76
C GLY A 10 -1.02 -8.32 7.58
N SER A 11 -0.24 -7.31 7.97
CA SER A 11 0.91 -7.45 8.86
C SER A 11 0.77 -6.55 10.08
N VAL A 12 1.28 -7.00 11.24
CA VAL A 12 1.30 -6.21 12.48
C VAL A 12 1.98 -4.86 12.28
N ALA A 13 2.91 -4.75 11.32
CA ALA A 13 3.58 -3.49 11.01
C ALA A 13 2.64 -2.37 10.54
N SER A 14 1.39 -2.68 10.17
CA SER A 14 0.35 -1.69 9.83
C SER A 14 0.04 -0.72 10.97
N ILE A 15 0.33 -1.08 12.23
CA ILE A 15 0.24 -0.16 13.38
C ILE A 15 1.12 1.10 13.22
N LYS A 16 2.14 1.05 12.34
CA LYS A 16 3.04 2.18 12.04
C LYS A 16 2.45 3.18 11.04
N LEU A 17 1.17 3.03 10.64
CA LEU A 17 0.51 3.90 9.66
C LEU A 17 0.67 5.39 9.95
N LYS A 18 0.48 5.81 11.21
CA LYS A 18 0.61 7.21 11.62
C LYS A 18 1.96 7.80 11.25
N ASP A 19 3.02 7.06 11.55
CA ASP A 19 4.40 7.48 11.28
C ASP A 19 4.69 7.46 9.78
N LEU A 20 4.17 6.49 9.03
CA LEU A 20 4.27 6.47 7.57
C LEU A 20 3.63 7.71 6.94
N ILE A 21 2.38 8.03 7.31
CA ILE A 21 1.68 9.23 6.81
C ILE A 21 2.48 10.50 7.16
N LYS A 22 2.97 10.61 8.40
CA LYS A 22 3.77 11.75 8.85
C LYS A 22 5.04 11.91 8.00
N ASN A 23 5.80 10.84 7.80
CA ASN A 23 7.03 10.89 7.02
C ASN A 23 6.76 11.22 5.55
N LEU A 24 5.73 10.61 4.94
CA LEU A 24 5.35 10.92 3.55
C LEU A 24 4.92 12.38 3.39
N LYS A 25 4.03 12.90 4.25
CA LYS A 25 3.61 14.30 4.20
C LYS A 25 4.76 15.27 4.45
N SER A 26 5.82 14.87 5.17
CA SER A 26 7.00 15.70 5.40
C SER A 26 7.98 15.80 4.21
N ILE A 27 7.81 14.98 3.17
CA ILE A 27 8.68 15.02 1.98
C ILE A 27 8.56 16.39 1.28
N ASN A 28 7.32 16.89 1.10
CA ASN A 28 7.03 18.25 0.66
C ASN A 28 5.54 18.61 0.87
N ASP A 29 5.21 19.91 0.81
CA ASP A 29 3.84 20.44 1.04
C ASP A 29 2.83 20.12 -0.09
N LYS A 30 3.25 19.42 -1.14
CA LYS A 30 2.44 19.16 -2.35
C LYS A 30 2.12 17.68 -2.52
N ILE A 31 2.02 16.91 -1.43
CA ILE A 31 1.66 15.49 -1.47
C ILE A 31 0.17 15.28 -1.19
N ASN A 32 -0.50 14.58 -2.09
CA ASN A 32 -1.82 14.00 -1.83
C ASN A 32 -1.66 12.51 -1.51
N LEU A 33 -2.35 12.06 -0.47
CA LEU A 33 -2.35 10.66 -0.08
C LEU A 33 -3.75 10.06 -0.26
N ILE A 34 -3.78 8.85 -0.78
CA ILE A 34 -4.91 7.92 -0.63
C ILE A 34 -4.37 6.67 0.06
N LEU A 35 -5.10 6.22 1.09
CA LEU A 35 -4.81 4.99 1.80
C LEU A 35 -5.63 3.85 1.18
N ILE A 36 -5.00 2.73 0.83
CA ILE A 36 -5.69 1.49 0.48
C ILE A 36 -5.45 0.46 1.57
N CYS A 37 -6.51 -0.12 2.10
CA CYS A 37 -6.42 -1.15 3.14
C CYS A 37 -7.04 -2.46 2.65
N THR A 38 -6.26 -3.54 2.64
CA THR A 38 -6.85 -4.87 2.51
C THR A 38 -7.71 -5.18 3.73
N GLN A 39 -8.66 -6.11 3.59
CA GLN A 39 -9.52 -6.50 4.71
C GLN A 39 -8.71 -6.91 5.96
N ASN A 40 -7.58 -7.61 5.77
CA ASN A 40 -6.73 -8.06 6.87
C ASN A 40 -5.92 -6.93 7.52
N SER A 41 -5.56 -5.86 6.80
CA SER A 41 -4.79 -4.76 7.39
C SER A 41 -5.62 -3.95 8.38
N LYS A 42 -6.94 -3.86 8.16
CA LYS A 42 -7.88 -3.14 9.02
C LYS A 42 -7.89 -3.62 10.46
N HIS A 43 -7.60 -4.91 10.71
CA HIS A 43 -7.51 -5.45 12.07
C HIS A 43 -6.44 -4.76 12.94
N PHE A 44 -5.41 -4.17 12.32
CA PHE A 44 -4.31 -3.53 13.02
C PHE A 44 -4.48 -2.01 13.19
N ILE A 45 -5.49 -1.42 12.53
CA ILE A 45 -5.73 0.02 12.51
C ILE A 45 -7.19 0.38 12.80
N GLN A 46 -7.95 -0.53 13.41
CA GLN A 46 -9.39 -0.37 13.58
C GLN A 46 -9.77 0.87 14.40
N ASN A 47 -8.95 1.25 15.38
CA ASN A 47 -9.22 2.39 16.27
C ASN A 47 -8.87 3.73 15.59
N GLU A 48 -8.17 3.66 14.48
CA GLU A 48 -7.63 4.78 13.72
C GLU A 48 -8.51 5.10 12.51
N ILE A 49 -9.38 4.17 12.12
CA ILE A 49 -10.37 4.36 11.05
C ILE A 49 -11.57 5.14 11.62
N VAL A 50 -11.89 6.27 10.99
CA VAL A 50 -13.05 7.09 11.36
C VAL A 50 -14.03 7.20 10.21
N LYS A 51 -15.31 7.32 10.53
CA LYS A 51 -16.36 7.58 9.54
C LYS A 51 -16.23 9.01 9.02
N THR A 52 -16.38 9.20 7.71
CA THR A 52 -16.38 10.51 7.06
C THR A 52 -17.51 10.60 6.03
N SER A 53 -17.74 11.81 5.52
CA SER A 53 -18.64 12.09 4.38
C SER A 53 -17.95 13.02 3.39
N GLU A 54 -16.62 12.97 3.37
CA GLU A 54 -15.80 13.68 2.42
C GLU A 54 -15.95 13.10 1.01
N LYS A 55 -15.64 13.94 0.02
CA LYS A 55 -15.58 13.53 -1.38
C LYS A 55 -14.16 13.57 -1.89
N VAL A 56 -13.75 12.51 -2.59
CA VAL A 56 -12.46 12.45 -3.28
C VAL A 56 -12.70 12.61 -4.77
N LYS A 57 -11.90 13.49 -5.41
CA LYS A 57 -11.89 13.66 -6.85
C LYS A 57 -10.85 12.73 -7.49
N LEU A 58 -11.30 11.78 -8.30
CA LEU A 58 -10.45 10.91 -9.12
C LEU A 58 -10.75 11.17 -10.60
N ASN A 59 -9.82 11.78 -11.33
CA ASN A 59 -9.89 12.00 -12.78
C ASN A 59 -11.23 12.57 -13.31
N GLY A 60 -11.86 13.46 -12.54
CA GLY A 60 -13.14 14.08 -12.90
C GLY A 60 -14.38 13.44 -12.27
N PHE A 61 -14.23 12.27 -11.63
CA PHE A 61 -15.28 11.64 -10.82
C PHE A 61 -15.19 12.12 -9.37
N GLU A 62 -16.34 12.42 -8.76
CA GLU A 62 -16.46 12.66 -7.32
C GLU A 62 -16.98 11.38 -6.66
N LEU A 63 -16.23 10.87 -5.68
CA LEU A 63 -16.58 9.67 -4.93
C LEU A 63 -16.81 10.01 -3.47
N ASP A 64 -17.94 9.57 -2.93
CA ASP A 64 -18.20 9.63 -1.50
C ASP A 64 -17.37 8.55 -0.78
N ILE A 65 -16.44 8.97 0.08
CA ILE A 65 -15.67 8.05 0.89
C ILE A 65 -16.35 7.84 2.24
N LYS A 66 -16.42 6.57 2.68
CA LYS A 66 -17.01 6.23 3.98
C LYS A 66 -16.03 6.41 5.12
N TRP A 67 -14.74 6.25 4.85
CA TRP A 67 -13.71 6.06 5.86
C TRP A 67 -12.50 6.95 5.57
N SER A 68 -11.88 7.44 6.64
CA SER A 68 -10.56 8.06 6.59
C SER A 68 -9.72 7.61 7.78
N CYS A 69 -8.41 7.81 7.68
CA CYS A 69 -7.47 7.57 8.76
C CYS A 69 -6.46 8.71 8.79
N TYR A 70 -6.34 9.41 9.93
CA TYR A 70 -5.48 10.60 10.08
C TYR A 70 -5.67 11.64 8.95
N GLU A 71 -6.92 11.96 8.63
CA GLU A 71 -7.31 12.90 7.54
C GLU A 71 -6.85 12.46 6.14
N VAL A 72 -6.56 11.18 5.96
CA VAL A 72 -6.27 10.57 4.66
C VAL A 72 -7.46 9.70 4.25
N PRO A 73 -8.02 9.90 3.04
CA PRO A 73 -9.06 9.03 2.49
C PRO A 73 -8.67 7.56 2.51
N LEU A 74 -9.57 6.69 3.00
CA LEU A 74 -9.35 5.24 3.04
C LEU A 74 -10.26 4.54 2.04
N PHE A 75 -9.63 3.77 1.16
CA PHE A 75 -10.24 2.93 0.14
C PHE A 75 -10.05 1.47 0.51
N ASP A 76 -11.11 0.69 0.38
CA ASP A 76 -11.13 -0.74 0.64
C ASP A 76 -11.89 -1.48 -0.46
N ASP A 77 -12.05 -2.80 -0.33
CA ASP A 77 -12.72 -3.59 -1.36
C ASP A 77 -14.20 -3.20 -1.57
N GLU A 78 -14.86 -2.59 -0.58
CA GLU A 78 -16.27 -2.19 -0.72
C GLU A 78 -16.44 -1.05 -1.73
N ILE A 79 -15.53 -0.05 -1.71
CA ILE A 79 -15.69 1.15 -2.54
C ILE A 79 -15.69 0.83 -4.03
N GLU A 80 -15.00 -0.24 -4.43
CA GLU A 80 -14.96 -0.72 -5.81
C GLU A 80 -16.35 -1.07 -6.33
N TRP A 81 -17.14 -1.74 -5.50
CA TRP A 81 -18.47 -2.23 -5.87
C TRP A 81 -19.58 -1.24 -5.56
N THR A 82 -19.45 -0.41 -4.51
CA THR A 82 -20.44 0.64 -4.24
C THR A 82 -20.41 1.78 -5.26
N SER A 83 -19.29 1.93 -5.97
CA SER A 83 -19.13 2.98 -6.99
C SER A 83 -19.55 2.54 -8.39
N TRP A 84 -19.80 1.26 -8.63
CA TRP A 84 -20.15 0.70 -9.94
C TRP A 84 -21.61 0.23 -9.96
N ASN A 85 -22.50 1.07 -10.50
CA ASN A 85 -23.93 0.76 -10.65
C ASN A 85 -24.33 0.57 -12.12
N ASN A 86 -23.64 1.25 -13.03
CA ASN A 86 -23.89 1.23 -14.47
C ASN A 86 -22.58 1.10 -15.25
N ARG A 87 -22.68 0.70 -16.51
CA ARG A 87 -21.52 0.48 -17.41
C ARG A 87 -20.60 1.69 -17.56
N ASN A 88 -21.11 2.91 -17.38
CA ASN A 88 -20.34 4.15 -17.57
C ASN A 88 -19.72 4.67 -16.25
N ASP A 89 -19.95 3.99 -15.14
CA ASP A 89 -19.42 4.38 -13.83
C ASP A 89 -17.91 4.08 -13.74
N PRO A 90 -17.16 4.82 -12.90
CA PRO A 90 -15.73 4.62 -12.78
C PRO A 90 -15.40 3.24 -12.19
N VAL A 91 -14.42 2.57 -12.79
CA VAL A 91 -13.80 1.37 -12.20
C VAL A 91 -12.67 1.84 -11.29
N ILE A 92 -12.85 1.69 -9.98
CA ILE A 92 -12.02 2.39 -8.98
C ILE A 92 -10.52 2.07 -9.10
N HIS A 93 -10.12 0.82 -9.24
CA HIS A 93 -8.70 0.47 -9.37
C HIS A 93 -8.07 1.07 -10.64
N ILE A 94 -8.83 1.25 -11.73
CA ILE A 94 -8.35 1.90 -12.95
C ILE A 94 -8.18 3.41 -12.73
N GLU A 95 -9.14 4.04 -12.03
CA GLU A 95 -9.07 5.47 -11.75
C GLU A 95 -7.95 5.81 -10.76
N LEU A 96 -7.73 4.98 -9.74
CA LEU A 96 -6.58 5.07 -8.83
C LEU A 96 -5.26 4.94 -9.58
N ARG A 97 -5.15 3.99 -10.50
CA ARG A 97 -3.95 3.79 -11.35
C ARG A 97 -3.63 5.01 -12.21
N LYS A 98 -4.65 5.69 -12.75
CA LYS A 98 -4.47 6.93 -13.50
C LYS A 98 -4.07 8.09 -12.58
N TRP A 99 -4.71 8.20 -11.42
CA TRP A 99 -4.53 9.30 -10.46
C TRP A 99 -3.15 9.31 -9.80
N ALA A 100 -2.62 8.13 -9.44
CA ALA A 100 -1.38 8.03 -8.67
C ALA A 100 -0.13 8.20 -9.53
N ASP A 101 0.85 8.93 -9.01
CA ASP A 101 2.21 9.03 -9.56
C ASP A 101 3.10 7.90 -9.02
N LEU A 102 2.84 7.45 -7.79
CA LEU A 102 3.59 6.43 -7.09
C LEU A 102 2.68 5.58 -6.21
N ILE A 103 3.00 4.29 -6.07
CA ILE A 103 2.41 3.42 -5.06
C ILE A 103 3.47 2.89 -4.08
N LEU A 104 3.15 2.93 -2.80
CA LEU A 104 3.95 2.36 -1.72
C LEU A 104 3.11 1.31 -0.98
N ILE A 105 3.55 0.05 -0.97
CA ILE A 105 2.95 -1.01 -0.16
C ILE A 105 3.78 -1.20 1.12
N ALA A 106 3.34 -0.65 2.25
CA ALA A 106 4.11 -0.67 3.50
C ALA A 106 3.17 -0.76 4.71
N PRO A 107 2.95 -1.96 5.28
CA PRO A 107 3.67 -3.21 5.00
C PRO A 107 3.16 -3.99 3.79
N LEU A 108 4.04 -4.80 3.20
CA LEU A 108 3.72 -5.92 2.31
C LEU A 108 3.83 -7.26 3.06
N ASP A 109 2.70 -7.92 3.31
CA ASP A 109 2.62 -9.25 3.90
C ASP A 109 2.98 -10.34 2.87
N ALA A 110 3.27 -11.55 3.36
CA ALA A 110 3.66 -12.66 2.48
C ALA A 110 2.53 -13.10 1.54
N ASN A 111 1.28 -12.96 1.97
CA ASN A 111 0.10 -13.37 1.20
C ASN A 111 -0.11 -12.47 -0.03
N THR A 112 -0.09 -11.16 0.16
CA THR A 112 -0.20 -10.17 -0.93
C THR A 112 1.03 -10.22 -1.82
N LEU A 113 2.23 -10.44 -1.25
CA LEU A 113 3.44 -10.72 -2.02
C LEU A 113 3.25 -11.91 -2.97
N ALA A 114 2.73 -13.03 -2.45
CA ALA A 114 2.44 -14.21 -3.24
C ALA A 114 1.37 -13.94 -4.31
N LYS A 115 0.29 -13.24 -3.97
CA LYS A 115 -0.77 -12.87 -4.92
C LYS A 115 -0.25 -12.04 -6.08
N ILE A 116 0.50 -10.96 -5.79
CA ILE A 116 1.09 -10.08 -6.81
C ILE A 116 2.02 -10.88 -7.71
N SER A 117 2.92 -11.70 -7.12
CA SER A 117 3.90 -12.48 -7.88
C SER A 117 3.27 -13.52 -8.80
N ASN A 118 2.08 -14.01 -8.46
CA ASN A 118 1.34 -15.00 -9.26
C ASN A 118 0.22 -14.36 -10.11
N GLY A 119 0.13 -13.02 -10.15
CA GLY A 119 -0.86 -12.30 -10.94
C GLY A 119 -2.31 -12.42 -10.47
N ILE A 120 -2.53 -12.78 -9.20
CA ILE A 120 -3.86 -12.80 -8.58
C ILE A 120 -4.32 -11.37 -8.35
N CYS A 121 -5.56 -11.06 -8.77
CA CYS A 121 -6.21 -9.74 -8.66
C CYS A 121 -7.63 -9.90 -8.10
N ASP A 122 -7.74 -10.21 -6.81
CA ASP A 122 -8.99 -10.60 -6.15
C ASP A 122 -9.50 -9.58 -5.12
N ASN A 123 -8.81 -8.45 -4.98
CA ASN A 123 -9.17 -7.33 -4.11
C ASN A 123 -8.69 -6.00 -4.71
N LEU A 124 -9.11 -4.87 -4.15
CA LEU A 124 -8.85 -3.55 -4.72
C LEU A 124 -7.35 -3.31 -4.96
N LEU A 125 -6.51 -3.66 -3.97
CA LEU A 125 -5.07 -3.47 -4.04
C LEU A 125 -4.44 -4.31 -5.14
N THR A 126 -4.74 -5.61 -5.19
CA THR A 126 -4.13 -6.53 -6.15
C THR A 126 -4.63 -6.28 -7.57
N SER A 127 -5.89 -5.88 -7.75
CA SER A 127 -6.42 -5.40 -9.03
C SER A 127 -5.73 -4.12 -9.50
N LEU A 128 -5.49 -3.16 -8.59
CA LEU A 128 -4.72 -1.96 -8.88
C LEU A 128 -3.29 -2.29 -9.33
N ILE A 129 -2.58 -3.14 -8.60
CA ILE A 129 -1.21 -3.57 -8.97
C ILE A 129 -1.20 -4.30 -10.31
N ARG A 130 -2.18 -5.17 -10.57
CA ARG A 130 -2.26 -5.89 -11.85
C ARG A 130 -2.46 -4.95 -13.04
N ALA A 131 -3.15 -3.83 -12.84
CA ALA A 131 -3.39 -2.79 -13.85
C ALA A 131 -2.30 -1.70 -13.90
N TRP A 132 -1.34 -1.73 -12.97
CA TRP A 132 -0.34 -0.68 -12.80
C TRP A 132 0.55 -0.53 -14.04
N ASP A 133 0.93 0.71 -14.35
CA ASP A 133 1.97 0.96 -15.37
C ASP A 133 3.33 0.79 -14.70
N ILE A 134 4.05 -0.28 -15.02
CA ILE A 134 5.36 -0.62 -14.43
C ILE A 134 6.45 0.45 -14.66
N LYS A 135 6.19 1.44 -15.53
CA LYS A 135 7.05 2.62 -15.69
C LYS A 135 6.88 3.64 -14.56
N LYS A 136 5.73 3.63 -13.85
CA LYS A 136 5.49 4.47 -12.69
C LYS A 136 6.18 3.86 -11.45
N PRO A 137 6.81 4.67 -10.59
CA PRO A 137 7.43 4.18 -9.36
C PRO A 137 6.49 3.33 -8.51
N GLN A 138 6.97 2.16 -8.09
CA GLN A 138 6.30 1.32 -7.12
C GLN A 138 7.30 0.75 -6.12
N LEU A 139 7.00 0.93 -4.84
CA LEU A 139 7.84 0.52 -3.74
C LEU A 139 7.06 -0.43 -2.83
N CYS A 140 7.75 -1.36 -2.19
CA CYS A 140 7.16 -2.16 -1.13
C CYS A 140 8.13 -2.35 0.04
N ALA A 141 7.58 -2.48 1.24
CA ALA A 141 8.33 -2.77 2.46
C ALA A 141 7.80 -4.09 3.06
N PRO A 142 8.44 -5.24 2.77
CA PRO A 142 8.02 -6.53 3.30
C PRO A 142 8.01 -6.55 4.84
N ALA A 143 6.98 -7.18 5.41
CA ALA A 143 6.86 -7.31 6.86
C ALA A 143 6.15 -8.61 7.26
N MET A 144 6.92 -9.57 7.77
CA MET A 144 6.44 -10.91 8.13
C MET A 144 7.34 -11.56 9.19
N ASN A 145 6.90 -12.68 9.77
CA ASN A 145 7.74 -13.46 10.67
C ASN A 145 9.03 -13.96 9.98
N THR A 146 10.10 -14.19 10.74
CA THR A 146 11.39 -14.69 10.24
C THR A 146 11.26 -15.94 9.36
N PHE A 147 10.52 -16.95 9.82
CA PHE A 147 10.35 -18.19 9.05
C PHE A 147 9.53 -17.99 7.77
N MET A 148 8.61 -17.00 7.77
CA MET A 148 7.92 -16.62 6.53
C MET A 148 8.88 -15.92 5.57
N TYR A 149 9.78 -15.08 6.07
CA TYR A 149 10.75 -14.38 5.22
C TYR A 149 11.81 -15.32 4.65
N GLU A 150 12.31 -16.25 5.46
CA GLU A 150 13.29 -17.28 5.08
C GLU A 150 12.66 -18.38 4.21
N HIS A 151 11.34 -18.43 4.11
CA HIS A 151 10.65 -19.39 3.26
C HIS A 151 11.10 -19.23 1.79
N PRO A 152 11.47 -20.32 1.06
CA PRO A 152 11.98 -20.22 -0.30
C PRO A 152 11.05 -19.50 -1.29
N HIS A 153 9.73 -19.58 -1.09
CA HIS A 153 8.76 -18.83 -1.89
C HIS A 153 8.88 -17.31 -1.73
N THR A 154 9.25 -16.81 -0.54
CA THR A 154 9.40 -15.36 -0.34
C THR A 154 10.53 -14.82 -1.21
N ALA A 155 11.69 -15.48 -1.22
CA ALA A 155 12.79 -15.10 -2.10
C ALA A 155 12.41 -15.15 -3.60
N LYS A 156 11.68 -16.19 -4.02
CA LYS A 156 11.19 -16.30 -5.42
C LYS A 156 10.21 -15.17 -5.78
N HIS A 157 9.28 -14.86 -4.89
CA HIS A 157 8.28 -13.83 -5.10
C HIS A 157 8.90 -12.43 -5.11
N LEU A 158 9.83 -12.13 -4.19
CA LEU A 158 10.56 -10.85 -4.19
C LEU A 158 11.33 -10.65 -5.49
N LYS A 159 11.98 -11.72 -5.99
CA LYS A 159 12.68 -11.70 -7.27
C LYS A 159 11.75 -11.33 -8.44
N ILE A 160 10.54 -11.89 -8.49
CA ILE A 160 9.53 -11.53 -9.51
C ILE A 160 9.15 -10.05 -9.41
N LEU A 161 8.90 -9.56 -8.18
CA LEU A 161 8.58 -8.15 -7.95
C LEU A 161 9.70 -7.23 -8.46
N GLU A 162 10.95 -7.52 -8.13
CA GLU A 162 12.11 -6.70 -8.51
C GLU A 162 12.41 -6.78 -10.01
N GLU A 163 12.55 -7.99 -10.56
CA GLU A 163 13.07 -8.21 -11.91
C GLU A 163 12.00 -8.09 -13.00
N GLU A 164 10.78 -8.55 -12.74
CA GLU A 164 9.72 -8.58 -13.75
C GLU A 164 8.75 -7.40 -13.62
N LEU A 165 8.44 -7.01 -12.38
CA LEU A 165 7.49 -5.94 -12.12
C LEU A 165 8.16 -4.60 -11.86
N ASN A 166 9.50 -4.53 -11.70
CA ASN A 166 10.22 -3.28 -11.43
C ASN A 166 9.80 -2.60 -10.11
N PHE A 167 9.48 -3.41 -9.09
CA PHE A 167 9.33 -2.92 -7.71
C PHE A 167 10.69 -2.59 -7.11
N ILE A 168 10.70 -1.53 -6.31
CA ILE A 168 11.78 -1.26 -5.38
C ILE A 168 11.41 -1.87 -4.04
N VAL A 169 12.06 -2.98 -3.71
CA VAL A 169 11.90 -3.65 -2.43
C VAL A 169 12.77 -2.94 -1.38
N ILE A 170 12.13 -2.39 -0.36
CA ILE A 170 12.79 -1.84 0.82
C ILE A 170 12.98 -3.01 1.79
N PRO A 171 14.21 -3.51 1.99
CA PRO A 171 14.43 -4.75 2.72
C PRO A 171 13.95 -4.64 4.17
N PRO A 172 13.44 -5.73 4.76
CA PRO A 172 13.14 -5.76 6.18
C PRO A 172 14.44 -5.74 6.99
N LYS A 173 14.30 -5.41 8.28
CA LYS A 173 15.40 -5.38 9.24
C LYS A 173 15.36 -6.55 10.21
N VAL A 174 16.51 -6.81 10.82
CA VAL A 174 16.64 -7.76 11.94
C VAL A 174 16.22 -7.08 13.24
N LYS A 175 15.27 -7.69 13.97
CA LYS A 175 14.89 -7.26 15.33
C LYS A 175 14.14 -8.37 16.08
N LEU A 176 13.79 -8.11 17.33
CA LEU A 176 12.77 -8.89 18.04
C LEU A 176 11.39 -8.64 17.41
N LEU A 177 10.76 -9.71 16.92
CA LEU A 177 9.47 -9.68 16.23
C LEU A 177 8.30 -9.81 17.20
N ALA A 178 7.08 -9.50 16.73
CA ALA A 178 5.87 -9.55 17.55
C ALA A 178 5.56 -10.95 18.12
N CYS A 179 6.07 -12.01 17.49
CA CYS A 179 5.96 -13.40 17.95
C CYS A 179 6.99 -13.79 19.02
N GLY A 180 8.01 -12.95 19.28
CA GLY A 180 9.11 -13.24 20.21
C GLY A 180 10.39 -13.75 19.56
N ASP A 181 10.40 -14.02 18.26
CA ASP A 181 11.61 -14.43 17.52
C ASP A 181 12.55 -13.25 17.29
N TYR A 182 13.86 -13.46 17.41
CA TYR A 182 14.87 -12.52 16.94
C TYR A 182 15.36 -12.93 15.55
N GLY A 183 15.11 -12.09 14.55
CA GLY A 183 15.48 -12.42 13.17
C GLY A 183 15.05 -11.35 12.16
N ILE A 184 15.31 -11.63 10.89
CA ILE A 184 14.89 -10.77 9.77
C ILE A 184 13.38 -10.85 9.55
N GLY A 185 12.78 -9.83 8.96
CA GLY A 185 11.36 -9.86 8.54
C GLY A 185 10.53 -8.70 9.08
N ALA A 186 11.09 -7.90 9.98
CA ALA A 186 10.43 -6.67 10.41
C ALA A 186 10.46 -5.61 9.32
N MET A 187 9.33 -4.95 9.10
CA MET A 187 9.29 -3.75 8.25
C MET A 187 10.35 -2.74 8.68
N GLU A 188 11.01 -2.13 7.70
CA GLU A 188 11.91 -1.02 7.91
C GLU A 188 11.21 0.17 8.60
N GLU A 189 11.99 1.09 9.17
CA GLU A 189 11.45 2.25 9.85
C GLU A 189 10.77 3.24 8.89
N PRO A 190 9.63 3.83 9.30
CA PRO A 190 8.86 4.75 8.46
C PRO A 190 9.66 5.93 7.90
N ASN A 191 10.65 6.44 8.64
CA ASN A 191 11.52 7.51 8.17
C ASN A 191 12.42 7.06 7.01
N ILE A 192 13.02 5.87 7.11
CA ILE A 192 13.84 5.30 6.02
C ILE A 192 12.97 5.00 4.80
N ILE A 193 11.76 4.48 5.00
CA ILE A 193 10.79 4.29 3.91
C ILE A 193 10.46 5.63 3.24
N GLY A 194 10.21 6.68 4.03
CA GLY A 194 9.98 8.05 3.53
C GLY A 194 11.15 8.59 2.70
N GLU A 195 12.39 8.40 3.15
CA GLU A 195 13.59 8.79 2.39
C GLU A 195 13.70 8.04 1.05
N LYS A 196 13.36 6.75 1.03
CA LYS A 196 13.34 5.98 -0.24
C LYS A 196 12.29 6.50 -1.22
N VAL A 197 11.09 6.86 -0.72
CA VAL A 197 10.05 7.49 -1.55
C VAL A 197 10.53 8.84 -2.08
N LYS A 198 11.15 9.66 -1.22
CA LYS A 198 11.69 10.97 -1.61
C LYS A 198 12.71 10.86 -2.74
N LEU A 199 13.69 9.96 -2.59
CA LEU A 199 14.70 9.68 -3.62
C LEU A 199 14.05 9.27 -4.95
N MET A 200 12.99 8.46 -4.90
CA MET A 200 12.29 8.00 -6.11
C MET A 200 11.49 9.08 -6.83
N LEU A 201 11.02 10.08 -6.10
CA LEU A 201 10.32 11.21 -6.69
C LEU A 201 11.28 12.24 -7.31
N ASN A 202 12.59 12.11 -7.10
CA ASN A 202 13.61 13.11 -7.46
C ASN A 202 13.32 14.50 -6.85
N ILE A 203 12.87 14.54 -5.59
CA ILE A 203 12.51 15.76 -4.84
C ILE A 203 13.38 15.88 -3.59
#